data_AF-A0A800JKX2-F1
#
_entry.id   AF-A0A800JKX2-F1
#
_cell.length_a   1.000
_cell.length_b   1.000
_cell.length_c   1.000
_cell.angle_alpha   90.00
_cell.angle_beta   90.00
_cell.angle_gamma   90.00
#
_symmetry.space_group_name_H-M   'P 1'
#
loop_
_entity.id
_entity.type
_entity.pdbx_description
1 polymer ?
#
loop_
_entity_poly.entity_id
_entity_poly.type
_entity_poly.pdbx_seq_one_letter_code
_entity_poly.pdbx_strand_id
1 'polypeptide(L)'
;MKKLIFLMIAATAVSLFAEENTWTPTLDPTKAKGLIDSVRKLEVYRHGIKKEWKYKVPQQDTFIVIHPKTKRENAPLYVVLHSAGHDVFSCVKCTKQVGNHDIYHSPDNFYALYVDCRANKGDWWWGGMHARDARLTKKNSGLNPMPVELRVIDTVQWVIDKYKIDSERVYLSGNSMGGSGTLGIGLRNGHIFAAIKANVPAGIEHASERMGFSHKSWLNYPDPPITIDYSAQNDGWSFGHERLVKVMNDRKYPLYFYWGPFGHANNHARIIGVNDLINSFDWLSVRKNEAYVAFTNASCNDKLPWSDNRSDKSSGQINAFFRWKIIGDEPNKITLSLYLTNPTNLKTEFSIPEEATADISIRRIQKMKVAAGDTLKWHYGNETGDASSKEFSKVKAGDGGLITIPKVAISVKPKTLIIWK
;
A
#
# COMPACT_ATOMS: atom_id res chain seq x y z
N MET A 1 -25.79 -34.34 69.00
CA MET A 1 -24.39 -34.79 68.83
C MET A 1 -24.06 -34.85 67.33
N LYS A 2 -22.93 -34.24 66.94
CA LYS A 2 -22.21 -34.36 65.64
C LYS A 2 -22.84 -33.61 64.44
N LYS A 3 -22.22 -32.51 63.98
CA LYS A 3 -21.11 -32.39 62.96
C LYS A 3 -21.70 -32.52 61.54
N LEU A 4 -21.33 -31.84 60.45
CA LEU A 4 -20.34 -30.84 60.03
C LEU A 4 -20.67 -30.56 58.53
N ILE A 5 -20.46 -29.33 58.03
CA ILE A 5 -19.96 -28.95 56.67
C ILE A 5 -20.66 -29.50 55.40
N PHE A 6 -21.17 -28.59 54.55
CA PHE A 6 -20.52 -28.25 53.27
C PHE A 6 -21.01 -26.91 52.69
N LEU A 7 -20.05 -25.99 52.51
CA LEU A 7 -20.13 -24.75 51.76
C LEU A 7 -19.53 -25.03 50.36
N MET A 8 -19.94 -24.24 49.34
CA MET A 8 -19.42 -24.15 47.96
C MET A 8 -20.06 -25.03 46.88
N ILE A 9 -20.78 -24.38 45.95
CA ILE A 9 -20.45 -24.24 44.51
C ILE A 9 -21.01 -22.87 44.08
N ALA A 10 -20.28 -21.75 44.11
CA ALA A 10 -19.23 -21.30 43.19
C ALA A 10 -19.67 -21.25 41.72
N ALA A 11 -20.09 -20.06 41.31
CA ALA A 11 -20.06 -19.48 39.97
C ALA A 11 -19.23 -20.26 38.92
N THR A 12 -19.90 -20.95 37.99
CA THR A 12 -19.29 -21.51 36.78
C THR A 12 -20.29 -21.50 35.63
N ALA A 13 -20.71 -20.31 35.18
CA ALA A 13 -21.46 -20.21 33.92
C ALA A 13 -21.17 -18.93 33.09
N VAL A 14 -20.24 -18.08 33.52
CA VAL A 14 -19.93 -16.82 32.80
C VAL A 14 -18.63 -16.91 31.99
N SER A 15 -17.80 -17.95 32.19
CA SER A 15 -16.51 -18.06 31.51
C SER A 15 -16.52 -18.78 30.15
N LEU A 16 -17.63 -19.42 29.75
CA LEU A 16 -17.68 -20.17 28.47
C LEU A 16 -18.11 -19.33 27.26
N PHE A 17 -18.66 -18.12 27.47
CA PHE A 17 -19.07 -17.24 26.36
C PHE A 17 -18.00 -16.22 25.96
N ALA A 18 -16.90 -16.13 26.71
CA ALA A 18 -15.81 -15.20 26.42
C ALA A 18 -14.68 -15.80 25.56
N GLU A 19 -14.57 -17.13 25.46
CA GLU A 19 -13.47 -17.78 24.74
C GLU A 19 -13.67 -17.87 23.21
N GLU A 20 -14.91 -17.83 22.71
CA GLU A 20 -15.17 -17.98 21.26
C GLU A 20 -14.80 -16.74 20.41
N ASN A 21 -14.54 -15.59 21.04
CA ASN A 21 -14.21 -14.33 20.35
C ASN A 21 -12.73 -13.92 20.47
N THR A 22 -11.88 -14.69 21.17
CA THR A 22 -10.46 -14.36 21.33
C THR A 22 -9.60 -15.03 20.26
N TRP A 23 -9.33 -14.33 19.16
CA TRP A 23 -8.34 -14.78 18.19
C TRP A 23 -6.93 -14.63 18.75
N THR A 24 -6.29 -15.76 19.07
CA THR A 24 -4.88 -15.81 19.50
C THR A 24 -4.10 -16.78 18.62
N PRO A 25 -3.22 -16.27 17.72
CA PRO A 25 -2.33 -17.12 16.94
C PRO A 25 -1.43 -18.01 17.81
N THR A 26 -1.29 -19.27 17.43
CA THR A 26 -0.42 -20.25 18.10
C THR A 26 0.94 -20.34 17.41
N LEU A 27 2.02 -20.25 18.17
CA LEU A 27 3.38 -20.43 17.65
C LEU A 27 3.64 -21.91 17.32
N ASP A 28 4.15 -22.21 16.13
CA ASP A 28 4.62 -23.52 15.71
C ASP A 28 6.15 -23.50 15.54
N PRO A 29 6.92 -23.90 16.57
CA PRO A 29 8.38 -23.84 16.52
C PRO A 29 8.99 -24.90 15.58
N THR A 30 8.23 -25.94 15.20
CA THR A 30 8.76 -27.07 14.43
C THR A 30 9.03 -26.73 12.98
N LYS A 31 8.35 -25.70 12.45
CA LYS A 31 8.39 -25.35 11.03
C LYS A 31 9.36 -24.23 10.66
N ALA A 32 10.04 -23.62 11.64
CA ALA A 32 10.92 -22.48 11.37
C ALA A 32 12.30 -22.88 10.77
N LYS A 33 12.76 -24.10 11.04
CA LYS A 33 14.14 -24.53 10.74
C LYS A 33 14.41 -24.53 9.22
N GLY A 34 15.46 -23.81 8.81
CA GLY A 34 15.97 -23.81 7.43
C GLY A 34 15.13 -23.04 6.41
N LEU A 35 14.12 -22.27 6.83
CA LEU A 35 13.26 -21.51 5.92
C LEU A 35 13.95 -20.30 5.29
N ILE A 36 14.90 -19.69 6.00
CA ILE A 36 15.68 -18.55 5.53
C ILE A 36 17.18 -18.82 5.71
N ASP A 37 17.97 -18.26 4.80
CA ASP A 37 19.44 -18.33 4.84
C ASP A 37 19.98 -17.01 5.43
N SER A 38 19.47 -16.65 6.61
CA SER A 38 19.77 -15.40 7.29
C SER A 38 19.86 -15.62 8.80
N VAL A 39 20.62 -14.76 9.48
CA VAL A 39 20.73 -14.72 10.95
C VAL A 39 19.46 -14.18 11.63
N ARG A 40 18.51 -13.65 10.84
CA ARG A 40 17.26 -13.10 11.36
C ARG A 40 16.44 -14.19 12.05
N LYS A 41 15.85 -13.88 13.20
CA LYS A 41 14.90 -14.76 13.88
C LYS A 41 13.61 -14.89 13.06
N LEU A 42 13.06 -16.09 12.96
CA LEU A 42 11.80 -16.37 12.27
C LEU A 42 10.84 -17.13 13.20
N GLU A 43 9.57 -16.74 13.19
CA GLU A 43 8.49 -17.37 13.94
C GLU A 43 7.35 -17.75 13.00
N VAL A 44 6.90 -19.01 13.06
CA VAL A 44 5.76 -19.51 12.29
C VAL A 44 4.56 -19.57 13.20
N TYR A 45 3.45 -19.00 12.76
CA TYR A 45 2.20 -18.96 13.51
C TYR A 45 1.07 -19.63 12.72
N ARG A 46 0.16 -20.27 13.45
CA ARG A 46 -1.12 -20.71 12.92
C ARG A 46 -2.21 -19.77 13.41
N HIS A 47 -3.06 -19.31 12.49
CA HIS A 47 -4.25 -18.58 12.86
C HIS A 47 -5.19 -19.46 13.69
N GLY A 48 -5.77 -18.87 14.73
CA GLY A 48 -7.03 -19.35 15.28
C GLY A 48 -8.20 -19.00 14.36
N ILE A 49 -9.42 -19.19 14.86
CA ILE A 49 -10.65 -18.81 14.17
C ILE A 49 -11.16 -17.51 14.80
N LYS A 50 -11.72 -16.62 13.97
CA LYS A 50 -12.39 -15.40 14.43
C LYS A 50 -13.75 -15.27 13.72
N LYS A 51 -14.83 -15.17 14.49
CA LYS A 51 -16.20 -15.15 13.96
C LYS A 51 -16.47 -13.92 13.09
N GLU A 52 -15.84 -12.80 13.43
CA GLU A 52 -15.95 -11.51 12.73
C GLU A 52 -15.40 -11.56 11.29
N TRP A 53 -14.56 -12.55 10.97
CA TRP A 53 -14.14 -12.79 9.59
C TRP A 53 -15.26 -13.36 8.71
N LYS A 54 -16.37 -13.82 9.30
CA LYS A 54 -17.58 -14.29 8.58
C LYS A 54 -17.31 -15.44 7.60
N TYR A 55 -16.32 -16.28 7.91
CA TYR A 55 -16.17 -17.55 7.22
C TYR A 55 -17.40 -18.43 7.45
N LYS A 56 -17.92 -19.03 6.38
CA LYS A 56 -19.06 -19.97 6.47
C LYS A 56 -18.71 -21.23 7.27
N VAL A 57 -17.46 -21.68 7.12
CA VAL A 57 -16.87 -22.78 7.86
C VAL A 57 -15.61 -22.22 8.50
N PRO A 58 -15.34 -22.44 9.80
CA PRO A 58 -14.11 -22.00 10.42
C PRO A 58 -12.87 -22.45 9.65
N GLN A 59 -11.94 -21.52 9.43
CA GLN A 59 -10.76 -21.71 8.62
C GLN A 59 -9.51 -21.31 9.40
N GLN A 60 -8.44 -22.09 9.23
CA GLN A 60 -7.12 -21.79 9.77
C GLN A 60 -6.18 -21.55 8.60
N ASP A 61 -5.19 -20.67 8.80
CA ASP A 61 -4.11 -20.44 7.85
C ASP A 61 -2.80 -20.24 8.61
N THR A 62 -1.68 -20.24 7.90
CA THR A 62 -0.36 -19.99 8.47
C THR A 62 0.09 -18.55 8.19
N PHE A 63 0.91 -17.98 9.05
CA PHE A 63 1.68 -16.79 8.71
C PHE A 63 3.06 -16.86 9.36
N ILE A 64 4.01 -16.11 8.81
CA ILE A 64 5.40 -16.13 9.24
C ILE A 64 5.84 -14.70 9.55
N VAL A 65 6.48 -14.52 10.70
CA VAL A 65 7.11 -13.26 11.10
C VAL A 65 8.61 -13.42 11.13
N ILE A 66 9.33 -12.57 10.40
CA ILE A 66 10.79 -12.48 10.41
C ILE A 66 11.20 -11.19 11.11
N HIS A 67 12.06 -11.31 12.12
CA HIS A 67 12.53 -10.19 12.94
C HIS A 67 13.61 -9.39 12.23
N PRO A 68 13.82 -8.11 12.56
CA PRO A 68 15.00 -7.37 12.12
C PRO A 68 16.30 -8.11 12.46
N LYS A 69 17.33 -7.94 11.63
CA LYS A 69 18.66 -8.50 11.85
C LYS A 69 19.27 -8.01 13.16
N THR A 70 19.08 -6.73 13.45
CA THR A 70 19.44 -6.12 14.74
C THR A 70 18.16 -5.74 15.47
N LYS A 71 17.96 -6.26 16.68
CA LYS A 71 16.81 -5.93 17.51
C LYS A 71 16.72 -4.42 17.70
N ARG A 72 15.52 -3.87 17.49
CA ARG A 72 15.22 -2.46 17.74
C ARG A 72 13.76 -2.33 18.15
N GLU A 73 13.48 -1.33 18.98
CA GLU A 73 12.12 -0.90 19.26
C GLU A 73 11.55 -0.15 18.06
N ASN A 74 10.22 -0.20 17.90
CA ASN A 74 9.50 0.53 16.86
C ASN A 74 10.13 0.31 15.47
N ALA A 75 10.48 -0.95 15.17
CA ALA A 75 10.87 -1.32 13.81
C ALA A 75 9.65 -1.19 12.87
N PRO A 76 9.86 -0.79 11.61
CA PRO A 76 8.82 -0.88 10.59
C PRO A 76 8.38 -2.32 10.31
N LEU A 77 7.24 -2.46 9.63
CA LEU A 77 6.71 -3.74 9.16
C LEU A 77 6.57 -3.79 7.64
N TYR A 78 7.12 -4.84 7.04
CA TYR A 78 7.03 -5.19 5.62
C TYR A 78 6.10 -6.39 5.44
N VAL A 79 4.90 -6.18 4.90
CA VAL A 79 3.87 -7.22 4.73
C VAL A 79 3.93 -7.74 3.29
N VAL A 80 3.90 -9.06 3.11
CA VAL A 80 4.06 -9.73 1.82
C VAL A 80 2.89 -10.64 1.50
N LEU A 81 2.30 -10.45 0.32
CA LEU A 81 1.31 -11.34 -0.29
C LEU A 81 1.95 -12.16 -1.42
N HIS A 82 1.86 -13.48 -1.30
CA HIS A 82 2.50 -14.40 -2.26
C HIS A 82 1.73 -14.53 -3.59
N SER A 83 2.40 -14.97 -4.65
CA SER A 83 1.81 -15.22 -5.97
C SER A 83 0.88 -16.44 -5.95
N ALA A 84 0.03 -16.58 -6.96
CA ALA A 84 -0.57 -17.87 -7.29
C ALA A 84 0.55 -18.88 -7.60
N GLY A 85 0.37 -20.15 -7.27
CA GLY A 85 1.44 -21.16 -7.32
C GLY A 85 2.21 -21.31 -6.00
N HIS A 86 2.22 -20.30 -5.14
CA HIS A 86 2.91 -20.33 -3.83
C HIS A 86 1.95 -20.52 -2.65
N ASP A 87 2.54 -20.91 -1.52
CA ASP A 87 2.05 -20.80 -0.15
C ASP A 87 3.03 -19.91 0.66
N VAL A 88 2.75 -19.66 1.94
CA VAL A 88 3.64 -18.83 2.77
C VAL A 88 5.07 -19.38 2.89
N PHE A 89 5.26 -20.70 2.91
CA PHE A 89 6.58 -21.31 3.07
C PHE A 89 7.43 -21.19 1.81
N SER A 90 6.86 -21.50 0.66
CA SER A 90 7.52 -21.33 -0.64
C SER A 90 7.77 -19.86 -0.95
N CYS A 91 6.88 -18.95 -0.52
CA CYS A 91 7.10 -17.50 -0.60
C CYS A 91 8.33 -17.06 0.19
N VAL A 92 8.48 -17.50 1.45
CA VAL A 92 9.68 -17.21 2.25
C VAL A 92 10.92 -17.85 1.64
N LYS A 93 10.83 -19.07 1.09
CA LYS A 93 11.98 -19.72 0.44
C LYS A 93 12.47 -18.98 -0.80
N CYS A 94 11.61 -18.26 -1.52
CA CYS A 94 12.05 -17.40 -2.64
C CYS A 94 13.09 -16.37 -2.19
N THR A 95 13.02 -15.90 -0.94
CA THR A 95 13.92 -14.85 -0.45
C THR A 95 15.37 -15.32 -0.20
N LYS A 96 15.65 -16.60 -0.43
CA LYS A 96 17.02 -17.16 -0.33
C LYS A 96 17.91 -16.73 -1.51
N GLN A 97 17.32 -16.33 -2.62
CA GLN A 97 18.06 -16.03 -3.84
C GLN A 97 17.61 -14.68 -4.43
N VAL A 98 18.56 -13.76 -4.59
CA VAL A 98 18.34 -12.54 -5.37
C VAL A 98 17.96 -12.90 -6.80
N GLY A 99 16.96 -12.23 -7.34
CA GLY A 99 16.39 -12.51 -8.66
C GLY A 99 15.21 -13.48 -8.64
N ASN A 100 14.75 -13.93 -7.47
CA ASN A 100 13.57 -14.79 -7.34
C ASN A 100 12.50 -14.10 -6.49
N HIS A 101 11.52 -13.49 -7.14
CA HIS A 101 10.49 -12.69 -6.47
C HIS A 101 11.10 -11.62 -5.56
N ASP A 102 11.94 -10.75 -6.12
CA ASP A 102 12.69 -9.75 -5.36
C ASP A 102 11.82 -8.84 -4.49
N ILE A 103 10.56 -8.61 -4.88
CA ILE A 103 9.59 -7.86 -4.08
C ILE A 103 9.26 -8.50 -2.72
N TYR A 104 9.54 -9.80 -2.53
CA TYR A 104 9.38 -10.47 -1.24
C TYR A 104 10.50 -10.13 -0.26
N HIS A 105 11.64 -9.62 -0.72
CA HIS A 105 12.78 -9.33 0.14
C HIS A 105 12.52 -8.06 0.97
N SER A 106 12.20 -8.25 2.24
CA SER A 106 12.13 -7.16 3.23
C SER A 106 13.53 -6.64 3.61
N PRO A 107 13.70 -5.35 3.93
CA PRO A 107 14.95 -4.83 4.46
C PRO A 107 15.36 -5.46 5.80
N ASP A 108 16.68 -5.51 6.07
CA ASP A 108 17.25 -6.11 7.29
C ASP A 108 16.80 -5.43 8.59
N ASN A 109 16.44 -4.15 8.54
CA ASN A 109 16.01 -3.36 9.70
C ASN A 109 14.50 -3.37 9.94
N PHE A 110 13.74 -4.24 9.25
CA PHE A 110 12.28 -4.34 9.31
C PHE A 110 11.87 -5.67 9.95
N TYR A 111 10.70 -5.68 10.60
CA TYR A 111 9.94 -6.91 10.70
C TYR A 111 9.35 -7.22 9.32
N ALA A 112 9.25 -8.50 8.98
CA ALA A 112 8.54 -8.94 7.78
C ALA A 112 7.42 -9.90 8.16
N LEU A 113 6.22 -9.69 7.61
CA LEU A 113 5.06 -10.55 7.78
C LEU A 113 4.69 -11.16 6.43
N TYR A 114 4.72 -12.48 6.35
CA TYR A 114 4.25 -13.25 5.20
C TYR A 114 2.97 -13.95 5.60
N VAL A 115 1.89 -13.74 4.88
CA VAL A 115 0.58 -14.34 5.16
C VAL A 115 0.26 -15.43 4.14
N ASP A 116 -0.46 -16.47 4.57
CA ASP A 116 -0.93 -17.54 3.69
C ASP A 116 -2.42 -17.40 3.37
N CYS A 117 -2.80 -17.93 2.22
CA CYS A 117 -4.20 -18.18 1.86
C CYS A 117 -4.47 -19.58 1.30
N ARG A 118 -3.45 -20.43 1.20
CA ARG A 118 -3.56 -21.68 0.45
C ARG A 118 -4.33 -22.76 1.16
N ALA A 119 -4.41 -22.75 2.49
CA ALA A 119 -5.14 -23.78 3.21
C ALA A 119 -6.65 -23.74 2.92
N ASN A 120 -7.15 -22.62 2.38
CA ASN A 120 -8.56 -22.31 2.32
C ASN A 120 -9.07 -22.09 0.90
N LYS A 121 -10.08 -22.89 0.51
CA LYS A 121 -10.67 -22.81 -0.83
C LYS A 121 -11.39 -21.47 -1.03
N GLY A 122 -10.83 -20.63 -1.89
CA GLY A 122 -11.44 -19.35 -2.28
C GLY A 122 -10.81 -18.11 -1.63
N ASP A 123 -9.85 -18.29 -0.72
CA ASP A 123 -9.16 -17.21 0.01
C ASP A 123 -8.09 -16.48 -0.81
N TRP A 124 -8.30 -16.37 -2.10
CA TRP A 124 -7.30 -15.75 -2.96
C TRP A 124 -7.17 -14.25 -2.72
N TRP A 125 -5.94 -13.73 -2.82
CA TRP A 125 -5.61 -12.33 -2.53
C TRP A 125 -6.36 -11.32 -3.38
N TRP A 126 -6.83 -11.70 -4.57
CA TRP A 126 -7.73 -10.89 -5.40
C TRP A 126 -9.18 -10.85 -4.88
N GLY A 127 -9.40 -10.97 -3.56
CA GLY A 127 -10.71 -10.95 -2.91
C GLY A 127 -11.63 -12.10 -3.33
N GLY A 128 -11.06 -13.24 -3.72
CA GLY A 128 -11.79 -14.36 -4.32
C GLY A 128 -12.32 -14.11 -5.74
N MET A 129 -12.05 -12.95 -6.36
CA MET A 129 -12.41 -12.61 -7.74
C MET A 129 -11.29 -12.98 -8.71
N HIS A 130 -11.56 -13.74 -9.76
CA HIS A 130 -10.52 -14.11 -10.72
C HIS A 130 -10.78 -13.39 -12.06
N ALA A 131 -9.79 -12.65 -12.58
CA ALA A 131 -9.97 -11.82 -13.78
C ALA A 131 -10.48 -12.60 -15.01
N ARG A 132 -10.23 -13.91 -15.07
CA ARG A 132 -10.73 -14.82 -16.13
C ARG A 132 -11.93 -15.68 -15.74
N ASP A 133 -12.53 -15.46 -14.57
CA ASP A 133 -13.75 -16.16 -14.13
C ASP A 133 -14.82 -15.14 -13.73
N ALA A 134 -15.67 -14.81 -14.70
CA ALA A 134 -16.77 -13.85 -14.52
C ALA A 134 -17.75 -14.26 -13.41
N ARG A 135 -17.89 -15.57 -13.11
CA ARG A 135 -18.78 -16.04 -12.03
C ARG A 135 -18.18 -15.74 -10.67
N LEU A 136 -16.88 -15.98 -10.50
CA LEU A 136 -16.17 -15.62 -9.25
C LEU A 136 -16.12 -14.10 -9.06
N THR A 137 -15.88 -13.34 -10.13
CA THR A 137 -15.95 -11.87 -10.08
C THR A 137 -17.34 -11.43 -9.63
N LYS A 138 -18.40 -11.81 -10.35
CA LYS A 138 -19.78 -11.43 -9.98
C LYS A 138 -20.16 -11.82 -8.55
N LYS A 139 -19.72 -12.99 -8.08
CA LYS A 139 -20.02 -13.49 -6.74
C LYS A 139 -19.34 -12.69 -5.62
N ASN A 140 -18.12 -12.21 -5.85
CA ASN A 140 -17.26 -11.61 -4.81
C ASN A 140 -17.02 -10.09 -5.03
N SER A 141 -17.63 -9.52 -6.08
CA SER A 141 -17.71 -8.08 -6.34
C SER A 141 -18.40 -7.32 -5.20
N GLY A 142 -18.19 -6.00 -5.20
CA GLY A 142 -18.80 -5.09 -4.27
C GLY A 142 -17.84 -4.50 -3.25
N LEU A 143 -18.39 -3.58 -2.46
CA LEU A 143 -17.64 -2.73 -1.55
C LEU A 143 -17.37 -3.38 -0.19
N ASN A 144 -17.85 -4.59 0.09
CA ASN A 144 -17.61 -5.19 1.40
C ASN A 144 -16.34 -6.05 1.38
N PRO A 145 -15.50 -5.99 2.42
CA PRO A 145 -14.35 -6.88 2.52
C PRO A 145 -14.81 -8.33 2.66
N MET A 146 -14.05 -9.24 2.05
CA MET A 146 -14.23 -10.67 2.15
C MET A 146 -13.49 -11.22 3.38
N PRO A 147 -13.83 -12.45 3.84
CA PRO A 147 -13.21 -13.06 5.00
C PRO A 147 -11.68 -13.02 5.01
N VAL A 148 -11.05 -13.32 3.86
CA VAL A 148 -9.58 -13.26 3.72
C VAL A 148 -9.01 -11.86 3.95
N GLU A 149 -9.72 -10.81 3.51
CA GLU A 149 -9.27 -9.43 3.67
C GLU A 149 -9.31 -9.03 5.15
N LEU A 150 -10.39 -9.40 5.85
CA LEU A 150 -10.53 -9.17 7.29
C LEU A 150 -9.46 -9.92 8.08
N ARG A 151 -9.18 -11.17 7.71
CA ARG A 151 -8.11 -11.96 8.31
C ARG A 151 -6.76 -11.27 8.16
N VAL A 152 -6.38 -10.88 6.94
CA VAL A 152 -5.09 -10.25 6.68
C VAL A 152 -4.93 -8.98 7.51
N ILE A 153 -5.97 -8.14 7.58
CA ILE A 153 -5.93 -6.91 8.37
C ILE A 153 -5.76 -7.21 9.86
N ASP A 154 -6.48 -8.18 10.41
CA ASP A 154 -6.30 -8.58 11.81
C ASP A 154 -4.89 -9.18 12.06
N THR A 155 -4.35 -9.98 11.13
CA THR A 155 -2.97 -10.50 11.19
C THR A 155 -1.95 -9.37 11.26
N VAL A 156 -2.10 -8.34 10.43
CA VAL A 156 -1.22 -7.15 10.47
C VAL A 156 -1.34 -6.44 11.82
N GLN A 157 -2.57 -6.21 12.31
CA GLN A 157 -2.80 -5.52 13.57
C GLN A 157 -2.19 -6.28 14.76
N TRP A 158 -2.36 -7.60 14.81
CA TRP A 158 -1.76 -8.42 15.86
C TRP A 158 -0.24 -8.37 15.86
N VAL A 159 0.39 -8.39 14.68
CA VAL A 159 1.86 -8.24 14.59
C VAL A 159 2.29 -6.86 15.08
N ILE A 160 1.54 -5.81 14.74
CA ILE A 160 1.79 -4.45 15.24
C ILE A 160 1.80 -4.43 16.77
N ASP A 161 0.76 -4.99 17.39
CA ASP A 161 0.57 -4.97 18.83
C ASP A 161 1.56 -5.87 19.58
N LYS A 162 1.86 -7.05 19.02
CA LYS A 162 2.75 -8.05 19.63
C LYS A 162 4.20 -7.58 19.65
N TYR A 163 4.69 -7.06 18.52
CA TYR A 163 6.11 -6.72 18.38
C TYR A 163 6.40 -5.22 18.56
N LYS A 164 5.37 -4.43 18.90
CA LYS A 164 5.48 -2.97 19.08
C LYS A 164 6.09 -2.33 17.83
N ILE A 165 5.48 -2.65 16.69
CA ILE A 165 5.85 -2.09 15.39
C ILE A 165 5.56 -0.59 15.40
N ASP A 166 6.38 0.17 14.69
CA ASP A 166 6.05 1.57 14.36
C ASP A 166 4.83 1.60 13.42
N SER A 167 3.65 1.88 13.97
CA SER A 167 2.38 1.92 13.23
C SER A 167 2.34 2.97 12.12
N GLU A 168 3.28 3.92 12.12
CA GLU A 168 3.38 4.94 11.08
C GLU A 168 4.21 4.45 9.88
N ARG A 169 4.83 3.28 9.98
CA ARG A 169 5.73 2.66 8.98
C ARG A 169 5.38 1.18 8.75
N VAL A 170 4.19 0.96 8.22
CA VAL A 170 3.70 -0.35 7.77
C VAL A 170 3.49 -0.32 6.26
N TYR A 171 4.04 -1.32 5.57
CA TYR A 171 4.13 -1.37 4.11
C TYR A 171 3.58 -2.69 3.58
N LEU A 172 2.88 -2.67 2.45
CA LEU A 172 2.33 -3.88 1.83
C LEU A 172 2.92 -4.08 0.44
N SER A 173 3.35 -5.31 0.14
CA SER A 173 3.83 -5.67 -1.18
C SER A 173 3.34 -7.04 -1.64
N GLY A 174 3.37 -7.25 -2.96
CA GLY A 174 2.98 -8.54 -3.53
C GLY A 174 3.22 -8.61 -5.04
N ASN A 175 3.32 -9.84 -5.53
CA ASN A 175 3.55 -10.17 -6.93
C ASN A 175 2.35 -10.92 -7.51
N SER A 176 1.97 -10.66 -8.77
CA SER A 176 0.93 -11.44 -9.46
C SER A 176 -0.42 -11.35 -8.72
N MET A 177 -0.99 -12.49 -8.29
CA MET A 177 -2.13 -12.55 -7.38
C MET A 177 -1.92 -11.71 -6.11
N GLY A 178 -0.73 -11.78 -5.51
CA GLY A 178 -0.35 -10.96 -4.37
C GLY A 178 -0.29 -9.47 -4.74
N GLY A 179 0.07 -9.13 -5.98
CA GLY A 179 0.01 -7.75 -6.50
C GLY A 179 -1.43 -7.23 -6.56
N SER A 180 -2.36 -8.02 -7.07
CA SER A 180 -3.79 -7.67 -7.05
C SER A 180 -4.32 -7.48 -5.64
N GLY A 181 -3.93 -8.35 -4.70
CA GLY A 181 -4.27 -8.20 -3.29
C GLY A 181 -3.63 -6.98 -2.65
N THR A 182 -2.40 -6.63 -3.02
CA THR A 182 -1.73 -5.41 -2.55
C THR A 182 -2.53 -4.18 -2.95
N LEU A 183 -3.03 -4.13 -4.19
CA LEU A 183 -3.90 -3.04 -4.62
C LEU A 183 -5.26 -3.08 -3.90
N GLY A 184 -5.94 -4.21 -3.88
CA GLY A 184 -7.30 -4.33 -3.35
C GLY A 184 -7.41 -4.17 -1.82
N ILE A 185 -6.52 -4.81 -1.07
CA ILE A 185 -6.43 -4.66 0.39
C ILE A 185 -5.76 -3.32 0.72
N GLY A 186 -4.66 -2.97 0.06
CA GLY A 186 -3.85 -1.82 0.42
C GLY A 186 -4.55 -0.48 0.24
N LEU A 187 -5.12 -0.22 -0.94
CA LEU A 187 -5.66 1.10 -1.31
C LEU A 187 -6.74 1.59 -0.34
N ARG A 188 -7.58 0.69 0.17
CA ARG A 188 -8.64 1.03 1.12
C ARG A 188 -8.11 1.29 2.53
N ASN A 189 -6.98 0.70 2.88
CA ASN A 189 -6.49 0.60 4.25
C ASN A 189 -5.33 1.58 4.51
N GLY A 190 -5.46 2.83 4.06
CA GLY A 190 -4.45 3.88 4.29
C GLY A 190 -4.29 4.30 5.77
N HIS A 191 -5.21 3.89 6.64
CA HIS A 191 -5.06 4.02 8.09
C HIS A 191 -4.08 2.97 8.69
N ILE A 192 -3.77 1.91 7.94
CA ILE A 192 -2.80 0.88 8.31
C ILE A 192 -1.51 1.09 7.53
N PHE A 193 -1.61 1.21 6.20
CA PHE A 193 -0.45 1.25 5.32
C PHE A 193 0.00 2.68 5.01
N ALA A 194 1.29 2.92 5.18
CA ALA A 194 1.94 4.16 4.78
C ALA A 194 2.09 4.21 3.24
N ALA A 195 2.61 3.13 2.66
CA ALA A 195 2.76 2.93 1.21
C ALA A 195 2.58 1.46 0.82
N ILE A 196 2.27 1.22 -0.45
CA ILE A 196 2.10 -0.11 -1.04
C ILE A 196 2.87 -0.25 -2.35
N LYS A 197 3.35 -1.46 -2.65
CA LYS A 197 4.08 -1.76 -3.89
C LYS A 197 3.60 -3.06 -4.54
N ALA A 198 3.02 -2.96 -5.74
CA ALA A 198 2.53 -4.11 -6.50
C ALA A 198 3.44 -4.41 -7.70
N ASN A 199 3.80 -5.68 -7.88
CA ASN A 199 4.48 -6.18 -9.07
C ASN A 199 3.51 -7.03 -9.91
N VAL A 200 3.40 -6.70 -11.20
CA VAL A 200 2.62 -7.42 -12.22
C VAL A 200 1.28 -7.92 -11.67
N PRO A 201 0.44 -7.04 -11.08
CA PRO A 201 -0.81 -7.46 -10.46
C PRO A 201 -1.68 -8.21 -11.47
N ALA A 202 -2.25 -9.34 -11.04
CA ALA A 202 -3.12 -10.19 -11.85
C ALA A 202 -4.52 -9.58 -12.08
N GLY A 203 -4.54 -8.40 -12.68
CA GLY A 203 -5.71 -7.56 -12.87
C GLY A 203 -6.00 -6.65 -11.67
N ILE A 204 -6.78 -5.59 -11.93
CA ILE A 204 -7.12 -4.56 -10.93
C ILE A 204 -8.53 -4.72 -10.34
N GLU A 205 -9.27 -5.77 -10.70
CA GLU A 205 -10.69 -5.90 -10.32
C GLU A 205 -10.92 -5.86 -8.80
N HIS A 206 -9.99 -6.44 -8.03
CA HIS A 206 -10.07 -6.36 -6.58
C HIS A 206 -10.01 -4.92 -6.07
N ALA A 207 -9.07 -4.11 -6.57
CA ALA A 207 -9.03 -2.68 -6.30
C ALA A 207 -10.26 -1.94 -6.85
N SER A 208 -10.71 -2.29 -8.06
CA SER A 208 -11.89 -1.69 -8.68
C SER A 208 -13.13 -1.81 -7.81
N GLU A 209 -13.39 -3.03 -7.32
CA GLU A 209 -14.54 -3.32 -6.48
C GLU A 209 -14.37 -2.71 -5.08
N ARG A 210 -13.21 -2.85 -4.45
CA ARG A 210 -13.02 -2.35 -3.09
C ARG A 210 -12.89 -0.83 -3.02
N MET A 211 -12.34 -0.19 -4.03
CA MET A 211 -12.27 1.26 -4.06
C MET A 211 -13.51 1.88 -4.70
N GLY A 212 -14.44 1.09 -5.23
CA GLY A 212 -15.64 1.61 -5.86
C GLY A 212 -15.35 2.33 -7.17
N PHE A 213 -14.42 1.86 -7.99
CA PHE A 213 -14.08 2.47 -9.28
C PHE A 213 -15.26 2.37 -10.27
N SER A 214 -15.93 1.21 -10.28
CA SER A 214 -17.13 0.92 -11.07
C SER A 214 -18.43 1.37 -10.39
N HIS A 215 -18.36 1.76 -9.11
CA HIS A 215 -19.51 2.17 -8.31
C HIS A 215 -19.58 3.70 -8.31
N LYS A 216 -20.72 4.30 -8.69
CA LYS A 216 -20.93 5.77 -8.65
C LYS A 216 -20.97 6.35 -7.23
N SER A 217 -20.48 5.61 -6.24
CA SER A 217 -20.44 6.00 -4.83
C SER A 217 -19.04 6.51 -4.49
N TRP A 218 -18.96 7.75 -4.03
CA TRP A 218 -17.80 8.26 -3.31
C TRP A 218 -17.81 7.64 -1.92
N LEU A 219 -16.81 6.83 -1.62
CA LEU A 219 -16.67 6.17 -0.34
C LEU A 219 -15.69 6.98 0.50
N ASN A 220 -16.10 7.32 1.72
CA ASN A 220 -15.27 8.06 2.67
C ASN A 220 -14.25 7.10 3.31
N TYR A 221 -13.26 6.68 2.53
CA TYR A 221 -12.12 5.93 3.04
C TYR A 221 -11.06 6.87 3.60
N PRO A 222 -10.23 6.40 4.55
CA PRO A 222 -8.99 7.09 4.91
C PRO A 222 -8.17 7.41 3.66
N ASP A 223 -7.38 8.49 3.71
CA ASP A 223 -6.46 8.83 2.63
C ASP A 223 -5.62 7.60 2.24
N PRO A 224 -5.65 7.17 0.96
CA PRO A 224 -4.99 5.94 0.55
C PRO A 224 -3.48 6.00 0.75
N PRO A 225 -2.81 4.86 0.88
CA PRO A 225 -1.34 4.79 0.90
C PRO A 225 -0.75 5.30 -0.42
N ILE A 226 0.49 5.77 -0.38
CA ILE A 226 1.25 6.01 -1.62
C ILE A 226 1.38 4.69 -2.37
N THR A 227 0.92 4.68 -3.62
CA THR A 227 0.81 3.45 -4.41
C THR A 227 1.87 3.41 -5.48
N ILE A 228 2.68 2.35 -5.46
CA ILE A 228 3.66 2.03 -6.47
C ILE A 228 3.15 0.79 -7.18
N ASP A 229 3.00 0.86 -8.49
CA ASP A 229 2.58 -0.26 -9.32
C ASP A 229 3.53 -0.36 -10.51
N TYR A 230 3.93 -1.58 -10.85
CA TYR A 230 4.67 -1.83 -12.07
C TYR A 230 4.19 -3.10 -12.75
N SER A 231 3.91 -2.97 -14.03
CA SER A 231 3.18 -3.98 -14.79
C SER A 231 3.70 -4.05 -16.21
N ALA A 232 3.35 -5.11 -16.94
CA ALA A 232 3.81 -5.31 -18.31
C ALA A 232 2.62 -5.42 -19.26
N GLN A 233 2.59 -4.60 -20.31
CA GLN A 233 1.51 -4.61 -21.29
C GLN A 233 1.39 -5.95 -22.03
N ASN A 234 2.53 -6.64 -22.20
CA ASN A 234 2.64 -7.96 -22.78
C ASN A 234 2.46 -9.12 -21.77
N ASP A 235 2.14 -8.83 -20.51
CA ASP A 235 1.72 -9.85 -19.54
C ASP A 235 0.23 -10.17 -19.70
N GLY A 236 -0.09 -11.43 -19.98
CA GLY A 236 -1.45 -11.94 -20.13
C GLY A 236 -2.35 -11.83 -18.89
N TRP A 237 -1.84 -11.39 -17.73
CA TRP A 237 -2.61 -11.09 -16.53
C TRP A 237 -2.79 -9.59 -16.25
N SER A 238 -2.09 -8.73 -16.99
CA SER A 238 -2.14 -7.29 -16.78
C SER A 238 -3.37 -6.66 -17.45
N PHE A 239 -4.45 -6.51 -16.67
CA PHE A 239 -5.73 -5.97 -17.15
C PHE A 239 -6.19 -4.77 -16.30
N GLY A 240 -6.75 -3.76 -16.97
CA GLY A 240 -7.49 -2.67 -16.32
C GLY A 240 -6.65 -1.50 -15.80
N HIS A 241 -5.34 -1.48 -16.07
CA HIS A 241 -4.46 -0.42 -15.58
C HIS A 241 -4.85 0.96 -16.10
N GLU A 242 -5.47 1.06 -17.29
CA GLU A 242 -6.06 2.29 -17.81
C GLU A 242 -7.15 2.84 -16.89
N ARG A 243 -8.01 1.96 -16.34
CA ARG A 243 -9.05 2.33 -15.37
C ARG A 243 -8.43 2.70 -14.03
N LEU A 244 -7.42 1.95 -13.56
CA LEU A 244 -6.71 2.27 -12.32
C LEU A 244 -6.09 3.67 -12.40
N VAL A 245 -5.27 3.95 -13.42
CA VAL A 245 -4.61 5.26 -13.60
C VAL A 245 -5.65 6.37 -13.70
N LYS A 246 -6.71 6.18 -14.49
CA LYS A 246 -7.79 7.15 -14.61
C LYS A 246 -8.42 7.49 -13.26
N VAL A 247 -8.81 6.50 -12.46
CA VAL A 247 -9.47 6.75 -11.19
C VAL A 247 -8.52 7.34 -10.15
N MET A 248 -7.26 6.87 -10.11
CA MET A 248 -6.25 7.47 -9.23
C MET A 248 -6.04 8.95 -9.57
N ASN A 249 -6.03 9.30 -10.86
CA ASN A 249 -5.94 10.68 -11.32
C ASN A 249 -7.20 11.49 -10.95
N ASP A 250 -8.40 11.01 -11.31
CA ASP A 250 -9.67 11.73 -11.05
C ASP A 250 -9.90 11.98 -9.55
N ARG A 251 -9.57 10.98 -8.72
CA ARG A 251 -9.68 11.06 -7.26
C ARG A 251 -8.49 11.69 -6.57
N LYS A 252 -7.46 12.11 -7.33
CA LYS A 252 -6.25 12.75 -6.79
C LYS A 252 -5.54 11.87 -5.78
N TYR A 253 -5.46 10.57 -6.04
CA TYR A 253 -4.77 9.60 -5.20
C TYR A 253 -3.31 9.43 -5.65
N PRO A 254 -2.38 9.17 -4.72
CA PRO A 254 -0.96 9.08 -5.03
C PRO A 254 -0.66 7.78 -5.81
N LEU A 255 -0.21 7.93 -7.05
CA LEU A 255 0.21 6.82 -7.91
C LEU A 255 1.55 7.11 -8.57
N TYR A 256 2.45 6.15 -8.44
CA TYR A 256 3.64 5.99 -9.28
C TYR A 256 3.46 4.69 -10.06
N PHE A 257 3.37 4.78 -11.39
CA PHE A 257 3.13 3.62 -12.24
C PHE A 257 4.22 3.48 -13.29
N TYR A 258 4.72 2.26 -13.48
CA TYR A 258 5.79 1.96 -14.42
C TYR A 258 5.42 0.77 -15.30
N TRP A 259 5.78 0.79 -16.57
CA TRP A 259 5.57 -0.36 -17.43
C TRP A 259 6.65 -0.57 -18.48
N GLY A 260 6.66 -1.77 -19.04
CA GLY A 260 7.50 -2.16 -20.16
C GLY A 260 7.27 -3.62 -20.54
N PRO A 261 7.81 -4.09 -21.66
CA PRO A 261 7.54 -5.43 -22.19
C PRO A 261 8.27 -6.57 -21.45
N PHE A 262 8.35 -6.55 -20.12
CA PHE A 262 9.04 -7.57 -19.32
C PHE A 262 8.19 -8.82 -19.01
N GLY A 263 6.94 -8.89 -19.45
CA GLY A 263 6.03 -10.01 -19.21
C GLY A 263 5.71 -10.20 -17.72
N HIS A 264 5.35 -11.42 -17.33
CA HIS A 264 5.01 -11.75 -15.93
C HIS A 264 6.27 -12.00 -15.07
N ALA A 265 7.23 -11.06 -15.11
CA ALA A 265 8.52 -11.18 -14.44
C ALA A 265 8.45 -10.82 -12.96
N ASN A 266 9.33 -11.44 -12.16
CA ASN A 266 9.45 -11.22 -10.71
C ASN A 266 10.91 -10.95 -10.26
N ASN A 267 11.82 -10.86 -11.22
CA ASN A 267 13.24 -10.60 -11.04
C ASN A 267 13.51 -9.12 -11.35
N HIS A 268 13.90 -8.34 -10.35
CA HIS A 268 14.15 -6.91 -10.50
C HIS A 268 15.26 -6.62 -11.49
N ALA A 269 16.36 -7.38 -11.52
CA ALA A 269 17.44 -7.13 -12.48
C ALA A 269 16.95 -7.26 -13.93
N ARG A 270 16.11 -8.27 -14.21
CA ARG A 270 15.46 -8.43 -15.52
C ARG A 270 14.49 -7.28 -15.84
N ILE A 271 13.68 -6.87 -14.86
CA ILE A 271 12.70 -5.80 -15.07
C ILE A 271 13.39 -4.44 -15.25
N ILE A 272 14.43 -4.15 -14.45
CA ILE A 272 15.25 -2.93 -14.55
C ILE A 272 15.92 -2.81 -15.93
N GLY A 273 16.34 -3.93 -16.52
CA GLY A 273 16.85 -3.94 -17.90
C GLY A 273 15.82 -3.53 -18.96
N VAL A 274 14.55 -3.38 -18.59
CA VAL A 274 13.45 -2.92 -19.47
C VAL A 274 12.88 -1.57 -19.00
N ASN A 275 12.69 -1.39 -17.70
CA ASN A 275 12.26 -0.14 -17.08
C ASN A 275 13.00 0.03 -15.75
N ASP A 276 13.97 0.93 -15.72
CA ASP A 276 14.84 1.20 -14.56
C ASP A 276 14.19 2.08 -13.48
N LEU A 277 12.95 2.53 -13.69
CA LEU A 277 12.22 3.38 -12.74
C LEU A 277 11.49 2.60 -11.65
N ILE A 278 11.37 1.28 -11.72
CA ILE A 278 10.58 0.46 -10.77
C ILE A 278 11.00 0.61 -9.30
N ASN A 279 12.22 1.09 -9.06
CA ASN A 279 12.80 1.36 -7.74
C ASN A 279 13.15 2.83 -7.52
N SER A 280 12.74 3.74 -8.42
CA SER A 280 13.12 5.16 -8.38
C SER A 280 12.47 5.95 -7.23
N PHE A 281 11.36 5.46 -6.68
CA PHE A 281 10.67 6.06 -5.55
C PHE A 281 10.90 5.23 -4.28
N ASP A 282 11.51 5.86 -3.25
CA ASP A 282 11.73 5.23 -1.95
C ASP A 282 10.45 5.20 -1.11
N TRP A 283 9.58 4.27 -1.46
CA TRP A 283 8.30 4.07 -0.80
C TRP A 283 8.40 3.63 0.67
N LEU A 284 9.55 3.09 1.10
CA LEU A 284 9.79 2.67 2.48
C LEU A 284 10.20 3.83 3.39
N SER A 285 10.42 5.01 2.84
CA SER A 285 10.61 6.25 3.60
C SER A 285 9.29 6.91 4.04
N VAL A 286 8.19 6.55 3.40
CA VAL A 286 6.87 7.15 3.63
C VAL A 286 6.38 6.88 5.04
N ARG A 287 5.81 7.90 5.69
CA ARG A 287 5.17 7.82 7.00
C ARG A 287 3.69 8.16 6.92
N LYS A 288 2.87 7.47 7.72
CA LYS A 288 1.42 7.71 7.79
C LYS A 288 1.06 9.00 8.53
N ASN A 289 1.88 9.42 9.48
CA ASN A 289 1.75 10.67 10.23
C ASN A 289 2.40 11.88 9.55
N GLU A 290 2.60 11.83 8.23
CA GLU A 290 3.11 12.94 7.44
C GLU A 290 2.17 13.22 6.27
N ALA A 291 2.05 14.49 5.92
CA ALA A 291 1.36 14.89 4.70
C ALA A 291 2.11 14.39 3.47
N TYR A 292 1.39 14.14 2.39
CA TYR A 292 1.99 13.80 1.11
C TYR A 292 1.30 14.52 -0.04
N VAL A 293 1.99 14.54 -1.19
CA VAL A 293 1.51 15.16 -2.42
C VAL A 293 1.07 14.07 -3.40
N ALA A 294 -0.16 14.17 -3.89
CA ALA A 294 -0.62 13.43 -5.05
C ALA A 294 -0.47 14.33 -6.29
N PHE A 295 0.25 13.82 -7.28
CA PHE A 295 0.44 14.48 -8.59
C PHE A 295 -0.55 13.91 -9.59
N THR A 296 -1.26 14.78 -10.29
CA THR A 296 -2.24 14.41 -11.32
C THR A 296 -2.11 15.30 -12.54
N ASN A 297 -2.59 14.84 -13.69
CA ASN A 297 -2.51 15.59 -14.95
C ASN A 297 -1.08 16.05 -15.30
N ALA A 298 -0.08 15.23 -14.97
CA ALA A 298 1.30 15.62 -15.17
C ALA A 298 1.68 15.63 -16.66
N SER A 299 2.35 16.70 -17.10
CA SER A 299 2.70 16.92 -18.51
C SER A 299 3.80 16.00 -19.04
N CYS A 300 4.50 15.28 -18.16
CA CYS A 300 5.55 14.34 -18.52
C CYS A 300 5.13 12.88 -18.41
N ASN A 301 3.83 12.59 -18.17
CA ASN A 301 3.33 11.21 -18.16
C ASN A 301 3.31 10.62 -19.56
N ASP A 302 3.73 9.36 -19.68
CA ASP A 302 3.68 8.65 -20.96
C ASP A 302 2.25 8.16 -21.26
N LYS A 303 1.96 7.95 -22.55
CA LYS A 303 0.68 7.39 -22.98
C LYS A 303 0.59 5.92 -22.57
N LEU A 304 -0.49 5.55 -21.89
CA LEU A 304 -0.71 4.17 -21.46
C LEU A 304 -0.91 3.23 -22.68
N PRO A 305 -0.33 2.02 -22.66
CA PRO A 305 -0.55 1.02 -23.70
C PRO A 305 -1.86 0.22 -23.50
N TRP A 306 -2.52 0.32 -22.34
CA TRP A 306 -3.81 -0.33 -22.09
C TRP A 306 -5.00 0.55 -22.49
N SER A 307 -6.15 -0.02 -22.89
CA SER A 307 -6.35 -1.44 -23.24
C SER A 307 -5.88 -1.79 -24.64
N ASP A 308 -5.60 -0.77 -25.47
CA ASP A 308 -5.73 -0.90 -26.92
C ASP A 308 -4.43 -1.26 -27.63
N ASN A 309 -3.27 -1.09 -26.99
CA ASN A 309 -1.96 -1.29 -27.60
C ASN A 309 -1.06 -2.21 -26.75
N ARG A 310 -1.57 -3.38 -26.36
CA ARG A 310 -0.81 -4.35 -25.53
C ARG A 310 0.39 -4.98 -26.23
N SER A 311 0.50 -4.85 -27.55
CA SER A 311 1.67 -5.24 -28.33
C SER A 311 2.79 -4.20 -28.34
N ASP A 312 2.55 -3.01 -27.77
CA ASP A 312 3.57 -1.98 -27.63
C ASP A 312 4.80 -2.52 -26.87
N LYS A 313 5.98 -2.18 -27.36
CA LYS A 313 7.27 -2.56 -26.77
C LYS A 313 7.94 -1.41 -26.03
N SER A 314 7.33 -0.23 -25.99
CA SER A 314 7.81 0.89 -25.23
C SER A 314 7.70 0.63 -23.71
N SER A 315 8.64 1.20 -22.98
CA SER A 315 8.53 1.39 -21.54
C SER A 315 8.00 2.79 -21.27
N GLY A 316 7.28 2.97 -20.17
CA GLY A 316 6.70 4.26 -19.82
C GLY A 316 6.45 4.41 -18.32
N GLN A 317 6.02 5.60 -17.93
CA GLN A 317 5.73 5.93 -16.56
C GLN A 317 4.59 6.94 -16.36
N ILE A 318 4.03 6.92 -15.14
CA ILE A 318 3.18 7.95 -14.56
C ILE A 318 3.88 8.49 -13.30
N ASN A 319 4.02 9.81 -13.22
CA ASN A 319 4.51 10.60 -12.09
C ASN A 319 5.94 10.29 -11.61
N ALA A 320 6.75 9.53 -12.35
CA ALA A 320 8.04 8.97 -11.91
C ALA A 320 9.00 10.00 -11.31
N PHE A 321 8.99 11.22 -11.83
CA PHE A 321 10.00 12.23 -11.52
C PHE A 321 9.62 13.16 -10.38
N PHE A 322 8.34 13.30 -10.06
CA PHE A 322 7.89 14.25 -9.04
C PHE A 322 8.25 13.79 -7.63
N ARG A 323 8.76 14.72 -6.82
CA ARG A 323 9.12 14.52 -5.41
C ARG A 323 8.63 15.71 -4.59
N TRP A 324 8.53 15.48 -3.28
CA TRP A 324 8.23 16.53 -2.31
C TRP A 324 9.00 16.30 -1.02
N LYS A 325 9.07 17.34 -0.21
CA LYS A 325 9.51 17.27 1.20
C LYS A 325 8.62 18.18 2.03
N ILE A 326 8.01 17.64 3.08
CA ILE A 326 7.27 18.48 4.05
C ILE A 326 8.30 19.27 4.87
N ILE A 327 8.17 20.60 4.87
CA ILE A 327 9.02 21.52 5.64
C ILE A 327 8.35 21.87 6.97
N GLY A 328 7.04 22.09 6.95
CA GLY A 328 6.28 22.42 8.16
C GLY A 328 4.78 22.15 7.99
N ASP A 329 4.15 21.64 9.05
CA ASP A 329 2.71 21.45 9.18
C ASP A 329 2.31 22.10 10.51
N GLU A 330 1.64 23.25 10.42
CA GLU A 330 1.24 24.14 11.51
C GLU A 330 -0.29 24.34 11.46
N PRO A 331 -0.96 24.75 12.56
CA PRO A 331 -2.42 24.86 12.58
C PRO A 331 -3.06 25.75 11.49
N ASN A 332 -2.35 26.76 11.01
CA ASN A 332 -2.81 27.73 10.01
C ASN A 332 -1.98 27.75 8.73
N LYS A 333 -1.00 26.83 8.58
CA LYS A 333 -0.04 26.88 7.48
C LYS A 333 0.57 25.51 7.21
N ILE A 334 0.73 25.17 5.93
CA ILE A 334 1.57 24.04 5.50
C ILE A 334 2.61 24.54 4.50
N THR A 335 3.85 24.07 4.68
CA THR A 335 4.99 24.40 3.84
C THR A 335 5.65 23.13 3.36
N LEU A 336 5.88 23.03 2.05
CA LEU A 336 6.54 21.89 1.42
C LEU A 336 7.46 22.35 0.28
N SER A 337 8.52 21.60 0.05
CA SER A 337 9.36 21.72 -1.13
C SER A 337 8.85 20.78 -2.22
N LEU A 338 8.76 21.26 -3.45
CA LEU A 338 8.41 20.49 -4.64
C LEU A 338 9.59 20.53 -5.62
N TYR A 339 9.91 19.37 -6.21
CA TYR A 339 10.98 19.24 -7.18
C TYR A 339 10.80 18.01 -8.06
N LEU A 340 11.40 18.05 -9.24
CA LEU A 340 11.68 16.84 -10.02
C LEU A 340 12.97 16.21 -9.50
N THR A 341 13.04 14.88 -9.50
CA THR A 341 14.32 14.17 -9.39
C THR A 341 15.26 14.64 -10.52
N ASN A 342 16.55 14.36 -10.40
CA ASN A 342 17.55 14.78 -11.37
C ASN A 342 18.55 13.66 -11.66
N PRO A 343 19.36 13.76 -12.73
CA PRO A 343 20.31 12.70 -13.09
C PRO A 343 21.37 12.37 -12.02
N THR A 344 21.64 13.29 -11.09
CA THR A 344 22.54 13.02 -9.95
C THR A 344 21.88 12.10 -8.92
N ASN A 345 20.57 12.24 -8.72
CA ASN A 345 19.79 11.49 -7.74
C ASN A 345 19.13 10.23 -8.30
N LEU A 346 18.90 10.18 -9.62
CA LEU A 346 18.29 9.05 -10.31
C LEU A 346 18.99 8.83 -11.64
N LYS A 347 19.75 7.74 -11.73
CA LYS A 347 20.28 7.24 -13.01
C LYS A 347 19.17 6.48 -13.72
N THR A 348 18.80 6.93 -14.90
CA THR A 348 17.74 6.34 -15.71
C THR A 348 17.95 6.62 -17.19
N GLU A 349 17.51 5.71 -18.05
CA GLU A 349 17.42 5.90 -19.51
C GLU A 349 16.25 6.81 -19.91
N PHE A 350 15.30 7.05 -19.00
CA PHE A 350 14.20 7.98 -19.26
C PHE A 350 14.70 9.43 -19.23
N SER A 351 14.23 10.22 -20.19
CA SER A 351 14.51 11.66 -20.20
C SER A 351 13.78 12.35 -19.04
N ILE A 352 14.53 12.80 -18.04
CA ILE A 352 14.00 13.64 -16.96
C ILE A 352 13.87 15.07 -17.52
N PRO A 353 12.65 15.65 -17.59
CA PRO A 353 12.49 17.02 -18.06
C PRO A 353 13.06 18.02 -17.06
N GLU A 354 13.59 19.15 -17.55
CA GLU A 354 14.05 20.23 -16.67
C GLU A 354 12.90 20.83 -15.84
N GLU A 355 11.70 20.87 -16.42
CA GLU A 355 10.45 21.31 -15.82
C GLU A 355 9.27 20.49 -16.36
N ALA A 356 8.29 20.20 -15.50
CA ALA A 356 7.02 19.59 -15.86
C ALA A 356 5.89 20.22 -15.04
N THR A 357 4.69 20.26 -15.59
CA THR A 357 3.50 20.74 -14.86
C THR A 357 2.72 19.56 -14.29
N ALA A 358 2.10 19.76 -13.13
CA ALA A 358 1.13 18.82 -12.56
C ALA A 358 0.12 19.58 -11.69
N ASP A 359 -1.09 19.04 -11.59
CA ASP A 359 -1.98 19.38 -10.49
C ASP A 359 -1.44 18.73 -9.21
N ILE A 360 -1.34 19.51 -8.15
CA ILE A 360 -0.86 19.02 -6.85
C ILE A 360 -2.02 18.97 -5.87
N SER A 361 -2.20 17.83 -5.21
CA SER A 361 -3.17 17.68 -4.13
C SER A 361 -2.50 17.24 -2.85
N ILE A 362 -2.75 17.95 -1.75
CA ILE A 362 -2.11 17.66 -0.47
C ILE A 362 -3.04 16.83 0.40
N ARG A 363 -2.55 15.69 0.86
CA ARG A 363 -3.29 14.70 1.65
C ARG A 363 -2.60 14.43 2.97
N ARG A 364 -3.33 13.83 3.92
CA ARG A 364 -2.87 13.54 5.29
C ARG A 364 -2.24 14.75 5.98
N ILE A 365 -2.82 15.94 5.80
CA ILE A 365 -2.43 17.12 6.58
C ILE A 365 -2.75 16.85 8.06
N GLN A 366 -1.76 17.00 8.93
CA GLN A 366 -1.85 16.61 10.33
C GLN A 366 -2.43 17.74 11.17
N LYS A 367 -1.88 18.96 11.06
CA LYS A 367 -2.23 20.07 11.95
C LYS A 367 -3.17 21.08 11.32
N MET A 368 -2.91 21.53 10.09
CA MET A 368 -3.79 22.49 9.43
C MET A 368 -5.14 21.84 9.09
N LYS A 369 -6.22 22.29 9.76
CA LYS A 369 -7.57 21.75 9.53
C LYS A 369 -8.28 22.57 8.46
N VAL A 370 -8.60 21.95 7.33
CA VAL A 370 -9.28 22.58 6.21
C VAL A 370 -10.65 21.92 6.00
N ALA A 371 -11.69 22.73 5.88
CA ALA A 371 -13.04 22.28 5.56
C ALA A 371 -13.33 22.50 4.07
N ALA A 372 -14.29 21.74 3.52
CA ALA A 372 -14.75 21.96 2.15
C ALA A 372 -15.29 23.39 1.98
N GLY A 373 -14.90 24.06 0.90
CA GLY A 373 -15.28 25.45 0.62
C GLY A 373 -14.39 26.53 1.26
N ASP A 374 -13.49 26.16 2.19
CA ASP A 374 -12.51 27.10 2.75
C ASP A 374 -11.70 27.75 1.63
N THR A 375 -11.52 29.07 1.69
CA THR A 375 -10.68 29.82 0.73
C THR A 375 -9.31 30.03 1.34
N LEU A 376 -8.31 29.36 0.77
CA LEU A 376 -6.93 29.36 1.24
C LEU A 376 -6.08 30.27 0.37
N LYS A 377 -5.05 30.87 0.97
CA LYS A 377 -4.02 31.63 0.24
C LYS A 377 -2.83 30.72 -0.02
N TRP A 378 -2.17 30.85 -1.16
CA TRP A 378 -0.97 30.08 -1.46
C TRP A 378 0.05 30.86 -2.29
N HIS A 379 1.30 30.45 -2.16
CA HIS A 379 2.45 30.97 -2.91
C HIS A 379 3.40 29.84 -3.27
N TYR A 380 3.97 29.88 -4.46
CA TYR A 380 4.96 28.91 -4.93
C TYR A 380 6.15 29.63 -5.58
N GLY A 381 7.36 29.41 -5.06
CA GLY A 381 8.55 30.11 -5.52
C GLY A 381 9.83 29.80 -4.72
N ASN A 382 10.88 30.58 -4.97
CA ASN A 382 12.22 30.38 -4.39
C ASN A 382 12.36 30.92 -2.95
N GLU A 383 11.39 31.70 -2.48
CA GLU A 383 11.49 32.42 -1.22
C GLU A 383 10.66 31.78 -0.11
N THR A 384 11.31 31.57 1.04
CA THR A 384 10.65 31.29 2.32
C THR A 384 10.13 32.63 2.88
N GLY A 385 8.94 33.08 2.47
CA GLY A 385 8.51 34.46 2.76
C GLY A 385 7.24 34.57 3.59
N ASP A 386 7.32 35.49 4.56
CA ASP A 386 6.28 35.94 5.48
C ASP A 386 5.00 36.41 4.76
N ALA A 387 3.85 36.29 5.42
CA ALA A 387 2.52 36.46 4.84
C ALA A 387 2.16 37.93 4.53
N SER A 388 2.97 38.89 4.97
CA SER A 388 2.61 40.31 5.09
C SER A 388 2.91 41.16 3.85
N SER A 389 3.61 40.66 2.83
CA SER A 389 4.06 41.48 1.69
C SER A 389 3.95 40.84 0.29
N LYS A 390 3.27 39.70 0.14
CA LYS A 390 3.21 38.97 -1.16
C LYS A 390 1.83 38.98 -1.80
N GLU A 391 1.79 39.07 -3.12
CA GLU A 391 0.61 38.67 -3.88
C GLU A 391 0.42 37.15 -3.77
N PHE A 392 -0.71 36.74 -3.20
CA PHE A 392 -1.07 35.33 -3.05
C PHE A 392 -2.13 34.95 -4.07
N SER A 393 -1.95 33.76 -4.63
CA SER A 393 -3.06 33.09 -5.32
C SER A 393 -4.03 32.53 -4.28
N LYS A 394 -5.30 32.37 -4.66
CA LYS A 394 -6.32 31.76 -3.82
C LYS A 394 -6.74 30.41 -4.39
N VAL A 395 -7.10 29.49 -3.52
CA VAL A 395 -7.68 28.19 -3.90
C VAL A 395 -8.83 27.87 -2.96
N LYS A 396 -9.92 27.31 -3.49
CA LYS A 396 -11.01 26.77 -2.67
C LYS A 396 -10.74 25.29 -2.39
N ALA A 397 -10.83 24.89 -1.14
CA ALA A 397 -10.75 23.49 -0.75
C ALA A 397 -11.97 22.72 -1.29
N GLY A 398 -11.72 21.55 -1.88
CA GLY A 398 -12.77 20.65 -2.36
C GLY A 398 -13.38 19.79 -1.24
N ASP A 399 -14.11 18.76 -1.65
CA ASP A 399 -14.71 17.79 -0.73
C ASP A 399 -13.66 17.19 0.22
N GLY A 400 -14.06 16.99 1.49
CA GLY A 400 -13.18 16.51 2.54
C GLY A 400 -12.04 17.47 2.91
N GLY A 401 -12.10 18.74 2.48
CA GLY A 401 -11.04 19.73 2.73
C GLY A 401 -9.81 19.57 1.84
N LEU A 402 -9.93 18.83 0.73
CA LEU A 402 -8.81 18.56 -0.17
C LEU A 402 -8.35 19.83 -0.89
N ILE A 403 -7.07 20.17 -0.72
CA ILE A 403 -6.44 21.31 -1.37
C ILE A 403 -5.83 20.84 -2.69
N THR A 404 -6.28 21.38 -3.81
CA THR A 404 -5.72 21.09 -5.15
C THR A 404 -5.33 22.36 -5.86
N ILE A 405 -4.04 22.51 -6.18
CA ILE A 405 -3.53 23.64 -6.97
C ILE A 405 -3.25 23.14 -8.38
N PRO A 406 -3.90 23.68 -9.42
CA PRO A 406 -3.76 23.17 -10.77
C PRO A 406 -2.47 23.65 -11.44
N LYS A 407 -1.93 22.81 -12.34
CA LYS A 407 -0.86 23.13 -13.30
C LYS A 407 0.37 23.83 -12.68
N VAL A 408 0.83 23.35 -11.53
CA VAL A 408 2.06 23.86 -10.89
C VAL A 408 3.27 23.40 -11.70
N ALA A 409 4.11 24.36 -12.11
CA ALA A 409 5.36 24.10 -12.85
C ALA A 409 6.50 23.70 -11.89
N ILE A 410 6.90 22.44 -11.91
CA ILE A 410 7.88 21.84 -11.00
C ILE A 410 9.14 21.54 -11.78
N SER A 411 10.29 22.03 -11.32
CA SER A 411 11.58 21.83 -11.98
C SER A 411 12.53 21.00 -11.13
N VAL A 412 13.68 20.63 -11.69
CA VAL A 412 14.76 19.93 -10.96
C VAL A 412 15.34 20.75 -9.81
N LYS A 413 15.16 22.08 -9.83
CA LYS A 413 15.54 22.99 -8.74
C LYS A 413 14.37 23.09 -7.75
N PRO A 414 14.56 22.70 -6.48
CA PRO A 414 13.46 22.74 -5.52
C PRO A 414 12.90 24.15 -5.33
N LYS A 415 11.57 24.24 -5.36
CA LYS A 415 10.80 25.44 -5.04
C LYS A 415 9.90 25.17 -3.83
N THR A 416 9.56 26.20 -3.09
CA THR A 416 8.74 26.10 -1.88
C THR A 416 7.30 26.46 -2.22
N LEU A 417 6.36 25.59 -1.85
CA LEU A 417 4.93 25.88 -1.78
C LEU A 417 4.54 26.14 -0.33
N ILE A 418 3.86 27.25 -0.10
CA ILE A 418 3.28 27.61 1.20
C ILE A 418 1.78 27.84 0.99
N ILE A 419 0.96 27.25 1.86
CA ILE A 419 -0.49 27.45 1.89
C ILE A 419 -0.89 27.90 3.28
N TRP A 420 -1.67 28.96 3.36
CA TRP A 420 -2.23 29.53 4.59
C TRP A 420 -3.73 29.37 4.60
N LYS A 421 -4.26 29.06 5.77
CA LYS A 421 -5.69 29.06 6.03
C LYS A 421 -6.26 30.47 6.15
#